data_AF-M4VF33-F1
#
_entry.id   AF-M4VF33-F1
#
_cell.length_a   1.000
_cell.length_b   1.000
_cell.length_c   1.000
_cell.angle_alpha   90.00
_cell.angle_beta   90.00
_cell.angle_gamma   90.00
#
_symmetry.space_group_name_H-M   'P 1'
#
loop_
_entity.id
_entity.type
_entity.pdbx_description
1 polymer ?
#
loop_
_entity_poly.entity_id
_entity_poly.type
_entity_poly.pdbx_seq_one_letter_code
_entity_poly.pdbx_strand_id
1 'polypeptide(L)'
;MKKLSSIFAAVAAVTAWPAMAPAMVTDMTVPSAHIEAMTRLVRDYRFFHHHGQSARDIVAWRIRLNGFSDAAIPPMIDDESYHGIEKSPYIQTFKILSTSAIPDPDLRTPDAATLAPIWSASDTLTIAATGNMGNYVCTGKKQTVDEWRLLFWQRITPYTFADSFMKVGAVELDGTISCYSSENAPDLLYPQGYAQGFCNDYYMNQDEIDAMRKTVRYSTMTPRERMMGDRLFRAHPDAGKQVCNIEGTSFSAPNVNGHLTTLRTKFPQATDTDTYVTALLSSSQDTIRIGTDQDAHYFRAQSATNAIGLHYNMVSGFGVYDPEKHEQLLERLTRENKHLPSRFIHATKGAVNEPDNADRTITFHVDDAAAAVRTIVEFRLTPHSTSKDDILEQGLPTHATLVSPAGTAIRLPVATEPLSLSDVDGYRMAIAAPAFLGEGTKGTWTLRLPRGEFLTPKIGDAALYIWGTDRATLNTFLPKGP
;
A
#
# COMPACT_ATOMS: atom_id res chain seq x y z
N MET A 1 -75.78 38.15 32.47
CA MET A 1 -74.35 38.41 32.15
C MET A 1 -74.15 37.99 30.70
N LYS A 2 -74.23 38.92 29.73
CA LYS A 2 -73.11 39.50 28.93
C LYS A 2 -72.22 38.42 28.29
N LYS A 3 -71.82 38.39 27.01
CA LYS A 3 -71.98 39.18 25.76
C LYS A 3 -71.22 38.34 24.68
N LEU A 4 -71.74 38.16 23.46
CA LEU A 4 -71.29 38.79 22.20
C LEU A 4 -69.83 38.51 21.74
N SER A 5 -69.71 37.79 20.62
CA SER A 5 -69.08 38.16 19.32
C SER A 5 -67.69 38.82 19.20
N SER A 6 -67.11 38.60 18.00
CA SER A 6 -66.15 39.44 17.23
C SER A 6 -64.72 39.55 17.79
N ILE A 7 -63.68 39.00 17.15
CA ILE A 7 -62.96 39.49 15.95
C ILE A 7 -62.60 40.99 16.02
N PHE A 8 -61.33 41.31 16.35
CA PHE A 8 -60.32 42.01 15.50
C PHE A 8 -59.19 42.68 16.30
N ALA A 9 -57.95 42.41 15.83
CA ALA A 9 -56.72 43.25 15.79
C ALA A 9 -56.07 43.70 17.14
N ALA A 10 -54.75 43.78 17.32
CA ALA A 10 -53.63 43.93 16.40
C ALA A 10 -52.27 43.52 17.05
N VAL A 11 -51.42 42.87 16.25
CA VAL A 11 -49.95 43.08 16.08
C VAL A 11 -49.02 43.02 17.30
N ALA A 12 -48.20 41.97 17.38
CA ALA A 12 -46.73 42.00 17.29
C ALA A 12 -46.05 40.82 18.03
N ALA A 13 -45.06 40.23 17.35
CA ALA A 13 -43.91 39.52 17.88
C ALA A 13 -43.99 37.99 18.16
N VAL A 14 -43.15 37.28 17.40
CA VAL A 14 -42.54 35.96 17.63
C VAL A 14 -43.42 34.72 17.42
N THR A 15 -43.56 34.34 16.15
CA THR A 15 -43.90 32.98 15.73
C THR A 15 -42.62 32.13 15.54
N ALA A 16 -42.82 30.82 15.62
CA ALA A 16 -41.90 29.72 15.32
C ALA A 16 -41.03 29.23 16.49
N TRP A 17 -41.61 28.32 17.27
CA TRP A 17 -40.85 27.19 17.81
C TRP A 17 -40.12 26.49 16.67
N PRO A 18 -38.79 26.30 16.74
CA PRO A 18 -38.13 25.47 15.76
C PRO A 18 -38.57 24.03 15.98
N ALA A 19 -38.90 23.39 14.86
CA ALA A 19 -39.00 21.95 14.72
C ALA A 19 -37.86 21.29 15.51
N MET A 20 -38.20 20.27 16.30
CA MET A 20 -37.21 19.32 16.76
C MET A 20 -36.45 18.83 15.54
N ALA A 21 -35.19 19.24 15.43
CA ALA A 21 -34.26 18.65 14.49
C ALA A 21 -34.30 17.13 14.72
N PRO A 22 -34.38 16.31 13.66
CA PRO A 22 -34.18 14.88 13.82
C PRO A 22 -32.84 14.70 14.52
N ALA A 23 -32.82 13.84 15.54
CA ALA A 23 -31.60 13.45 16.24
C ALA A 23 -30.50 13.21 15.21
N MET A 24 -29.38 13.94 15.35
CA MET A 24 -28.19 13.71 14.56
C MET A 24 -27.89 12.22 14.59
N VAL A 25 -27.88 11.63 13.40
CA VAL A 25 -27.48 10.26 13.14
C VAL A 25 -26.17 10.02 13.89
N THR A 26 -26.17 8.98 14.72
CA THR A 26 -25.01 8.42 15.40
C THR A 26 -23.82 8.34 14.44
N ASP A 27 -22.67 8.86 14.85
CA ASP A 27 -21.36 8.74 14.20
C ASP A 27 -21.17 7.34 13.59
N MET A 28 -21.42 7.18 12.29
CA MET A 28 -20.99 5.98 11.57
C MET A 28 -19.49 6.14 11.31
N THR A 29 -18.67 5.68 12.24
CA THR A 29 -17.24 5.58 12.02
C THR A 29 -16.95 4.36 11.16
N VAL A 30 -16.17 4.54 10.09
CA VAL A 30 -15.72 3.39 9.31
C VAL A 30 -14.66 2.65 10.14
N PRO A 31 -14.85 1.35 10.41
CA PRO A 31 -13.86 0.59 11.16
C PRO A 31 -12.56 0.54 10.37
N SER A 32 -11.49 1.07 10.95
CA SER A 32 -10.12 1.00 10.43
C SER A 32 -9.23 0.34 11.47
N ALA A 33 -8.11 -0.25 11.07
CA ALA A 33 -7.07 -0.72 12.00
C ALA A 33 -5.66 -0.46 11.46
N HIS A 34 -4.70 -0.35 12.38
CA HIS A 34 -3.27 -0.40 12.04
C HIS A 34 -2.70 -1.75 12.47
N ILE A 35 -2.02 -2.42 11.54
CA ILE A 35 -1.41 -3.73 11.69
C ILE A 35 0.10 -3.57 11.51
N GLU A 36 0.86 -3.87 12.55
CA GLU A 36 2.30 -4.05 12.42
C GLU A 36 2.57 -5.54 12.18
N ALA A 37 2.57 -5.97 10.92
CA ALA A 37 2.64 -7.38 10.56
C ALA A 37 4.08 -7.88 10.67
N MET A 38 4.69 -7.95 11.88
CA MET A 38 6.09 -8.36 11.98
C MET A 38 6.77 -8.74 13.34
N THR A 39 6.27 -9.67 14.18
CA THR A 39 7.12 -10.14 15.31
C THR A 39 7.27 -11.64 15.54
N ARG A 40 7.33 -12.48 14.49
CA ARG A 40 7.65 -13.89 14.76
C ARG A 40 9.12 -14.20 15.07
N LEU A 41 10.13 -13.48 14.54
CA LEU A 41 11.53 -13.92 14.71
C LEU A 41 12.64 -12.86 14.75
N VAL A 42 12.36 -11.55 14.83
CA VAL A 42 13.44 -10.56 14.95
C VAL A 42 13.78 -10.28 16.41
N ARG A 43 15.06 -10.51 16.71
CA ARG A 43 15.70 -10.46 18.03
C ARG A 43 15.76 -9.07 18.68
N ASP A 44 14.94 -8.10 18.28
CA ASP A 44 14.96 -6.74 18.84
C ASP A 44 13.55 -6.12 18.91
N TYR A 45 12.75 -6.60 19.87
CA TYR A 45 11.40 -6.09 20.24
C TYR A 45 11.33 -4.59 20.59
N ARG A 46 12.46 -3.87 20.72
CA ARG A 46 12.51 -2.43 21.07
C ARG A 46 11.85 -1.56 20.00
N PHE A 47 12.25 -1.69 18.74
CA PHE A 47 11.92 -0.67 17.74
C PHE A 47 10.48 -0.80 17.19
N PHE A 48 9.90 -1.99 17.19
CA PHE A 48 8.67 -2.29 16.43
C PHE A 48 7.36 -1.82 17.08
N HIS A 49 7.17 -2.00 18.39
CA HIS A 49 5.98 -1.46 19.07
C HIS A 49 5.97 0.08 19.04
N HIS A 50 7.15 0.70 19.04
CA HIS A 50 7.30 2.16 18.91
C HIS A 50 6.90 2.66 17.51
N HIS A 51 7.28 1.94 16.45
CA HIS A 51 6.84 2.26 15.09
C HIS A 51 5.33 2.12 14.91
N GLY A 52 4.72 1.04 15.42
CA GLY A 52 3.28 0.82 15.38
C GLY A 52 2.48 1.90 16.13
N GLN A 53 2.91 2.27 17.35
CA GLN A 53 2.25 3.33 18.13
C GLN A 53 2.39 4.70 17.44
N SER A 54 3.58 5.03 16.95
CA SER A 54 3.82 6.30 16.23
C SER A 54 3.00 6.39 14.95
N ALA A 55 2.90 5.30 14.19
CA ALA A 55 2.06 5.20 13.01
C ALA A 55 0.57 5.40 13.36
N ARG A 56 0.09 4.77 14.43
CA ARG A 56 -1.28 5.00 14.93
C ARG A 56 -1.50 6.45 15.33
N ASP A 57 -0.55 7.10 16.00
CA ASP A 57 -0.71 8.49 16.46
C ASP A 57 -0.68 9.49 15.30
N ILE A 58 0.08 9.20 14.24
CA ILE A 58 -0.01 9.93 12.96
C ILE A 58 -1.42 9.82 12.38
N VAL A 59 -1.98 8.61 12.32
CA VAL A 59 -3.35 8.38 11.84
C VAL A 59 -4.36 9.14 12.71
N ALA A 60 -4.23 9.04 14.03
CA ALA A 60 -5.09 9.71 14.99
C ALA A 60 -5.07 11.23 14.81
N TRP A 61 -3.89 11.83 14.69
CA TRP A 61 -3.74 13.25 14.43
C TRP A 61 -4.40 13.66 13.11
N ARG A 62 -4.21 12.89 12.03
CA ARG A 62 -4.83 13.18 10.74
C ARG A 62 -6.35 13.14 10.80
N ILE A 63 -6.92 12.19 11.52
CA ILE A 63 -8.37 12.08 11.74
C ILE A 63 -8.89 13.30 12.51
N ARG A 64 -8.22 13.66 13.60
CA ARG A 64 -8.58 14.83 14.43
C ARG A 64 -8.46 16.14 13.67
N LEU A 65 -7.41 16.30 12.85
CA LEU A 65 -7.19 17.47 12.01
C LEU A 65 -8.36 17.72 11.06
N ASN A 66 -8.98 16.64 10.57
CA ASN A 66 -10.16 16.71 9.70
C ASN A 66 -11.49 16.81 10.48
N GLY A 67 -11.45 17.02 11.80
CA GLY A 67 -12.64 17.25 12.63
C GLY A 67 -13.43 15.99 13.01
N PHE A 68 -12.86 14.80 12.83
CA PHE A 68 -13.51 13.53 13.20
C PHE A 68 -13.24 13.15 14.65
N SER A 69 -14.17 12.42 15.27
CA SER A 69 -14.09 11.99 16.67
C SER A 69 -13.03 10.91 16.88
N ASP A 70 -12.57 10.76 18.14
CA ASP A 70 -11.60 9.71 18.51
C ASP A 70 -12.12 8.29 18.23
N ALA A 71 -13.43 8.10 18.07
CA ALA A 71 -14.04 6.81 17.70
C ALA A 71 -13.71 6.37 16.26
N ALA A 72 -13.22 7.27 15.41
CA ALA A 72 -12.74 6.94 14.07
C ALA A 72 -11.26 6.50 14.06
N ILE A 73 -10.54 6.66 15.17
CA ILE A 73 -9.12 6.32 15.28
C ILE A 73 -8.97 4.80 15.30
N PRO A 74 -8.17 4.21 14.39
CA PRO A 74 -7.93 2.78 14.36
C PRO A 74 -7.31 2.29 15.68
N PRO A 75 -7.74 1.12 16.20
CA PRO A 75 -6.95 0.42 17.20
C PRO A 75 -5.65 -0.08 16.55
N MET A 76 -4.61 -0.19 17.39
CA MET A 76 -3.40 -0.92 17.05
C MET A 76 -3.67 -2.40 17.28
N ILE A 77 -3.47 -3.23 16.25
CA ILE A 77 -3.51 -4.69 16.36
C ILE A 77 -2.07 -5.17 16.50
N ASP A 78 -1.73 -5.69 17.69
CA ASP A 78 -0.41 -6.26 17.98
C ASP A 78 -0.31 -7.75 17.58
N ASP A 79 0.91 -8.30 17.58
CA ASP A 79 1.17 -9.66 17.08
C ASP A 79 0.50 -10.79 17.89
N GLU A 80 0.25 -10.60 19.19
CA GLU A 80 -0.50 -11.59 19.98
C GLU A 80 -1.95 -11.69 19.49
N SER A 81 -2.51 -10.59 18.98
CA SER A 81 -3.81 -10.51 18.32
C SER A 81 -3.77 -10.97 16.85
N TYR A 82 -2.58 -11.13 16.27
CA TYR A 82 -2.38 -11.40 14.84
C TYR A 82 -2.40 -12.89 14.47
N HIS A 83 -2.20 -13.80 15.42
CA HIS A 83 -2.17 -15.24 15.11
C HIS A 83 -3.50 -15.75 14.52
N GLY A 84 -3.47 -16.08 13.23
CA GLY A 84 -4.63 -16.57 12.49
C GLY A 84 -5.60 -15.47 12.08
N ILE A 85 -5.23 -14.19 12.18
CA ILE A 85 -6.10 -13.07 11.84
C ILE A 85 -6.47 -13.04 10.35
N GLU A 86 -5.56 -13.49 9.48
CA GLU A 86 -5.79 -13.65 8.04
C GLU A 86 -6.90 -14.68 7.74
N LYS A 87 -7.15 -15.60 8.69
CA LYS A 87 -8.24 -16.59 8.66
C LYS A 87 -9.40 -16.19 9.56
N SER A 88 -9.28 -15.09 10.30
CA SER A 88 -10.26 -14.61 11.25
C SER A 88 -11.26 -13.69 10.54
N PRO A 89 -12.57 -13.85 10.77
CA PRO A 89 -13.56 -12.88 10.30
C PRO A 89 -13.32 -11.47 10.89
N TYR A 90 -12.45 -11.35 11.89
CA TYR A 90 -12.07 -10.08 12.50
C TYR A 90 -11.44 -9.09 11.51
N ILE A 91 -10.57 -9.51 10.57
CA ILE A 91 -10.01 -8.59 9.56
C ILE A 91 -11.09 -8.03 8.64
N GLN A 92 -12.11 -8.83 8.33
CA GLN A 92 -13.24 -8.43 7.48
C GLN A 92 -14.11 -7.35 8.13
N THR A 93 -13.94 -7.09 9.44
CA THR A 93 -14.61 -6.00 10.13
C THR A 93 -14.03 -4.64 9.77
N PHE A 94 -12.76 -4.56 9.37
CA PHE A 94 -12.10 -3.29 9.05
C PHE A 94 -12.19 -3.02 7.55
N LYS A 95 -12.53 -1.78 7.19
CA LYS A 95 -12.57 -1.30 5.81
C LYS A 95 -11.25 -0.68 5.35
N ILE A 96 -10.43 -0.24 6.29
CA ILE A 96 -9.10 0.31 6.04
C ILE A 96 -8.10 -0.35 6.98
N LEU A 97 -7.04 -0.91 6.41
CA LEU A 97 -5.90 -1.45 7.14
C LEU A 97 -4.63 -0.68 6.75
N SER A 98 -3.67 -0.55 7.66
CA SER A 98 -2.33 -0.04 7.30
C SER A 98 -1.25 -0.86 7.97
N THR A 99 -0.10 -0.94 7.32
CA THR A 99 1.12 -1.46 7.91
C THR A 99 2.30 -0.51 7.68
N SER A 100 3.10 -0.29 8.73
CA SER A 100 4.23 0.66 8.70
C SER A 100 5.56 0.02 8.28
N ALA A 101 5.58 -1.32 8.21
CA ALA A 101 6.71 -2.12 7.79
C ALA A 101 6.31 -3.17 6.75
N ILE A 102 7.26 -3.49 5.88
CA ILE A 102 7.18 -4.66 5.01
C ILE A 102 7.58 -5.89 5.87
N PRO A 103 6.79 -6.97 5.88
CA PRO A 103 7.02 -8.09 6.79
C PRO A 103 8.41 -8.77 6.67
N ASP A 104 8.80 -9.57 7.66
CA ASP A 104 10.00 -10.44 7.66
C ASP A 104 10.01 -11.17 6.35
N PRO A 105 11.04 -10.90 5.56
CA PRO A 105 11.16 -11.54 4.29
C PRO A 105 11.23 -13.06 4.40
N ASP A 106 11.69 -13.64 5.52
CA ASP A 106 11.88 -15.07 5.70
C ASP A 106 10.56 -15.85 5.86
N LEU A 107 9.40 -15.17 5.86
CA LEU A 107 8.08 -15.81 5.85
C LEU A 107 7.67 -16.21 4.43
N ARG A 108 7.33 -17.50 4.25
CA ARG A 108 6.73 -17.99 3.01
C ARG A 108 5.36 -17.34 2.79
N THR A 109 5.15 -16.87 1.57
CA THR A 109 3.96 -16.11 1.17
C THR A 109 2.90 -17.04 0.58
N PRO A 110 1.61 -16.94 0.93
CA PRO A 110 0.54 -17.61 0.17
C PRO A 110 0.53 -17.15 -1.30
N ASP A 111 0.05 -17.98 -2.23
CA ASP A 111 -0.14 -17.55 -3.62
C ASP A 111 -1.27 -16.51 -3.73
N ALA A 112 -1.24 -15.66 -4.77
CA ALA A 112 -2.29 -14.66 -4.98
C ALA A 112 -3.67 -15.31 -5.16
N ALA A 113 -3.73 -16.54 -5.70
CA ALA A 113 -4.98 -17.31 -5.82
C ALA A 113 -5.62 -17.66 -4.47
N THR A 114 -4.81 -17.92 -3.44
CA THR A 114 -5.27 -18.21 -2.07
C THR A 114 -5.82 -16.96 -1.39
N LEU A 115 -5.20 -15.81 -1.66
CA LEU A 115 -5.61 -14.52 -1.11
C LEU A 115 -6.82 -13.97 -1.85
N ALA A 116 -6.86 -13.99 -3.19
CA ALA A 116 -7.88 -13.32 -3.99
C ALA A 116 -9.34 -13.50 -3.52
N PRO A 117 -9.83 -14.69 -3.09
CA PRO A 117 -11.20 -14.84 -2.58
C PRO A 117 -11.46 -14.11 -1.26
N ILE A 118 -10.50 -14.07 -0.35
CA ILE A 118 -10.63 -13.39 0.94
C ILE A 118 -10.70 -11.88 0.70
N TRP A 119 -9.88 -11.38 -0.21
CA TRP A 119 -9.67 -9.95 -0.42
C TRP A 119 -10.71 -9.36 -1.37
N SER A 120 -11.17 -10.12 -2.38
CA SER A 120 -12.33 -9.75 -3.20
C SER A 120 -13.66 -9.82 -2.44
N ALA A 121 -13.74 -10.61 -1.37
CA ALA A 121 -14.90 -10.64 -0.48
C ALA A 121 -14.85 -9.55 0.61
N SER A 122 -13.65 -9.07 0.95
CA SER A 122 -13.46 -8.01 1.93
C SER A 122 -13.47 -6.65 1.23
N ASP A 123 -14.42 -5.78 1.57
CA ASP A 123 -14.37 -4.35 1.19
C ASP A 123 -13.32 -3.61 2.06
N THR A 124 -12.08 -4.09 2.00
CA THR A 124 -10.96 -3.72 2.87
C THR A 124 -9.77 -3.29 2.02
N LEU A 125 -9.42 -2.00 2.10
CA LEU A 125 -8.23 -1.46 1.45
C LEU A 125 -7.07 -1.42 2.46
N THR A 126 -5.97 -2.09 2.13
CA THR A 126 -4.76 -2.06 2.96
C THR A 126 -3.72 -1.11 2.39
N ILE A 127 -2.98 -0.41 3.25
CA ILE A 127 -2.01 0.62 2.87
C ILE A 127 -0.66 0.24 3.43
N ALA A 128 0.36 0.18 2.57
CA ALA A 128 1.69 -0.26 2.95
C ALA A 128 2.76 0.75 2.55
N ALA A 129 3.72 0.95 3.45
CA ALA A 129 4.96 1.63 3.13
C ALA A 129 5.77 0.82 2.10
N THR A 130 6.35 1.49 1.11
CA THR A 130 7.27 0.82 0.15
C THR A 130 8.61 0.42 0.76
N GLY A 131 8.97 0.98 1.92
CA GLY A 131 10.21 0.73 2.64
C GLY A 131 11.26 1.83 2.42
N ASN A 132 12.30 1.80 3.26
CA ASN A 132 13.34 2.82 3.31
C ASN A 132 14.71 2.31 2.80
N MET A 133 14.73 1.44 1.78
CA MET A 133 15.97 0.81 1.29
C MET A 133 16.72 1.63 0.23
N GLY A 134 16.08 2.65 -0.34
CA GLY A 134 16.63 3.54 -1.36
C GLY A 134 16.18 3.25 -2.79
N ASN A 135 16.63 4.08 -3.73
CA ASN A 135 16.30 3.96 -5.15
C ASN A 135 17.49 4.32 -6.04
N TYR A 136 17.42 3.89 -7.30
CA TYR A 136 18.48 4.12 -8.30
C TYR A 136 18.48 5.55 -8.85
N VAL A 137 17.45 6.35 -8.56
CA VAL A 137 17.39 7.76 -8.98
C VAL A 137 18.46 8.58 -8.24
N CYS A 138 18.79 8.29 -7.00
CA CYS A 138 19.74 9.10 -6.23
C CYS A 138 21.20 8.65 -6.42
N THR A 139 21.98 9.47 -7.12
CA THR A 139 23.36 9.14 -7.54
C THR A 139 24.44 9.55 -6.52
N GLY A 140 24.10 10.46 -5.60
CA GLY A 140 25.05 11.08 -4.65
C GLY A 140 25.35 10.29 -3.38
N LYS A 141 24.47 9.35 -3.00
CA LYS A 141 24.72 8.45 -1.86
C LYS A 141 25.35 7.18 -2.39
N LYS A 142 26.68 7.07 -2.32
CA LYS A 142 27.39 5.81 -2.59
C LYS A 142 26.91 4.77 -1.58
N GLN A 143 25.89 4.02 -1.97
CA GLN A 143 25.53 2.80 -1.27
C GLN A 143 26.70 1.84 -1.36
N THR A 144 27.03 1.21 -0.25
CA THR A 144 28.01 0.13 -0.18
C THR A 144 27.57 -1.03 -1.06
N VAL A 145 28.50 -1.89 -1.50
CA VAL A 145 28.17 -3.06 -2.34
C VAL A 145 27.09 -3.96 -1.69
N ASP A 146 27.03 -3.99 -0.36
CA ASP A 146 26.01 -4.72 0.39
C ASP A 146 24.63 -4.02 0.37
N GLU A 147 24.58 -2.69 0.42
CA GLU A 147 23.34 -1.92 0.24
C GLU A 147 22.82 -2.00 -1.20
N TRP A 148 23.72 -2.03 -2.19
CA TRP A 148 23.36 -2.34 -3.57
C TRP A 148 22.73 -3.73 -3.65
N ARG A 149 23.36 -4.75 -3.05
CA ARG A 149 22.81 -6.12 -2.97
C ARG A 149 21.47 -6.19 -2.24
N LEU A 150 21.20 -5.31 -1.29
CA LEU A 150 19.89 -5.22 -0.62
C LEU A 150 18.83 -4.53 -1.49
N LEU A 151 19.20 -3.54 -2.29
CA LEU A 151 18.33 -2.98 -3.35
C LEU A 151 18.03 -3.99 -4.46
N PHE A 152 19.00 -4.87 -4.78
CA PHE A 152 18.90 -5.89 -5.81
C PHE A 152 17.78 -6.91 -5.56
N TRP A 153 17.38 -7.11 -4.30
CA TRP A 153 16.40 -8.11 -3.92
C TRP A 153 15.28 -7.47 -3.12
N GLN A 154 14.35 -6.84 -3.83
CA GLN A 154 13.03 -6.58 -3.26
C GLN A 154 12.40 -7.93 -2.98
N ARG A 155 12.27 -8.28 -1.70
CA ARG A 155 11.74 -9.58 -1.35
C ARG A 155 10.22 -9.55 -1.48
N ILE A 156 9.64 -10.62 -2.04
CA ILE A 156 8.22 -10.92 -1.90
C ILE A 156 8.03 -11.14 -0.43
N THR A 157 7.43 -10.17 0.22
CA THR A 157 6.72 -10.47 1.45
C THR A 157 5.28 -10.77 1.09
N PRO A 158 4.56 -11.47 1.97
CA PRO A 158 3.16 -11.81 1.72
C PRO A 158 2.22 -10.63 1.48
N TYR A 159 2.73 -9.43 1.73
CA TYR A 159 1.99 -8.21 1.87
C TYR A 159 2.37 -7.25 0.74
N THR A 160 3.64 -7.15 0.36
CA THR A 160 4.09 -6.17 -0.65
C THR A 160 3.54 -6.42 -2.06
N PHE A 161 3.08 -7.63 -2.33
CA PHE A 161 2.49 -8.03 -3.62
C PHE A 161 1.07 -8.58 -3.48
N ALA A 162 0.46 -8.44 -2.30
CA ALA A 162 -0.96 -8.71 -2.15
C ALA A 162 -1.76 -7.71 -2.99
N ASP A 163 -2.66 -8.26 -3.78
CA ASP A 163 -3.68 -7.63 -4.64
C ASP A 163 -4.48 -6.47 -4.05
N SER A 164 -4.39 -6.26 -2.75
CA SER A 164 -5.17 -5.29 -1.98
C SER A 164 -4.40 -4.04 -1.59
N PHE A 165 -3.08 -4.05 -1.72
CA PHE A 165 -2.25 -3.06 -1.08
C PHE A 165 -2.13 -1.80 -1.93
N MET A 166 -2.38 -0.65 -1.31
CA MET A 166 -1.93 0.64 -1.80
C MET A 166 -0.50 0.89 -1.31
N LYS A 167 0.46 0.82 -2.23
CA LYS A 167 1.88 1.04 -1.92
C LYS A 167 2.21 2.54 -1.93
N VAL A 168 2.71 3.05 -0.80
CA VAL A 168 3.01 4.47 -0.61
C VAL A 168 4.52 4.68 -0.53
N GLY A 169 5.06 5.45 -1.48
CA GLY A 169 6.43 5.97 -1.43
C GLY A 169 6.50 7.37 -0.82
N ALA A 170 7.71 7.91 -0.75
CA ALA A 170 7.98 9.20 -0.11
C ALA A 170 8.49 10.26 -1.11
N VAL A 171 8.02 11.49 -0.95
CA VAL A 171 8.61 12.69 -1.57
C VAL A 171 9.07 13.68 -0.51
N GLU A 172 10.12 14.39 -0.83
CA GLU A 172 10.58 15.58 -0.12
C GLU A 172 9.52 16.69 -0.17
N LEU A 173 9.58 17.62 0.78
CA LEU A 173 8.66 18.77 0.84
C LEU A 173 8.75 19.69 -0.37
N ASP A 174 9.89 19.68 -1.08
CA ASP A 174 10.11 20.47 -2.29
C ASP A 174 9.61 19.78 -3.57
N GLY A 175 9.05 18.56 -3.45
CA GLY A 175 8.54 17.74 -4.54
C GLY A 175 9.57 16.80 -5.17
N THR A 176 10.80 16.74 -4.66
CA THR A 176 11.80 15.75 -5.11
C THR A 176 11.55 14.37 -4.52
N ILE A 177 12.05 13.32 -5.17
CA ILE A 177 11.87 11.94 -4.69
C ILE A 177 12.77 11.70 -3.48
N SER A 178 12.25 11.14 -2.39
CA SER A 178 13.08 10.84 -1.22
C SER A 178 14.06 9.72 -1.53
N CYS A 179 15.36 9.97 -1.36
CA CYS A 179 16.41 9.02 -1.77
C CYS A 179 16.44 7.69 -1.00
N TYR A 180 15.82 7.62 0.18
CA TYR A 180 15.67 6.37 0.91
C TYR A 180 14.41 5.60 0.47
N SER A 181 13.48 6.20 -0.27
CA SER A 181 12.23 5.52 -0.66
C SER A 181 12.57 4.34 -1.57
N SER A 182 12.16 3.13 -1.18
CA SER A 182 12.38 1.92 -1.96
C SER A 182 11.71 1.99 -3.33
N GLU A 183 12.41 1.54 -4.37
CA GLU A 183 11.90 1.48 -5.75
C GLU A 183 10.97 0.27 -6.02
N ASN A 184 9.97 0.03 -5.16
CA ASN A 184 9.13 -1.17 -5.19
C ASN A 184 7.79 -0.99 -5.91
N ALA A 185 7.85 -0.29 -7.06
CA ALA A 185 6.68 0.10 -7.82
C ALA A 185 5.58 0.69 -6.91
N PRO A 186 5.83 1.83 -6.22
CA PRO A 186 4.78 2.53 -5.49
C PRO A 186 3.56 2.75 -6.39
N ASP A 187 2.39 2.82 -5.76
CA ASP A 187 1.17 3.22 -6.44
C ASP A 187 1.09 4.75 -6.50
N LEU A 188 1.54 5.41 -5.43
CA LEU A 188 1.61 6.86 -5.28
C LEU A 188 2.70 7.26 -4.29
N LEU A 189 3.05 8.54 -4.27
CA LEU A 189 3.96 9.13 -3.29
C LEU A 189 3.22 10.09 -2.36
N TYR A 190 3.69 10.23 -1.14
CA TYR A 190 3.20 11.22 -0.20
C TYR A 190 4.36 11.91 0.54
N PRO A 191 4.24 13.21 0.90
CA PRO A 191 5.29 13.91 1.61
C PRO A 191 5.83 13.14 2.80
N GLN A 192 7.16 13.07 2.89
CA GLN A 192 7.88 12.30 3.89
C GLN A 192 7.82 12.87 5.30
N GLY A 193 7.30 14.09 5.44
CA GLY A 193 7.26 14.82 6.69
C GLY A 193 6.37 16.05 6.55
N TYR A 194 6.09 16.74 7.65
CA TYR A 194 5.41 18.03 7.64
C TYR A 194 6.42 19.17 7.71
N ALA A 195 6.19 20.23 6.93
CA ALA A 195 6.97 21.46 7.01
C ALA A 195 6.94 22.12 8.40
N GLN A 196 5.90 21.86 9.21
CA GLN A 196 5.69 22.45 10.53
C GLN A 196 6.14 21.56 11.70
N GLY A 197 6.84 20.44 11.46
CA GLY A 197 7.35 19.59 12.53
C GLY A 197 6.23 19.06 13.43
N PHE A 198 5.44 18.12 12.90
CA PHE A 198 4.45 17.41 13.71
C PHE A 198 5.16 16.56 14.77
N CYS A 199 4.83 16.78 16.04
CA CYS A 199 5.49 16.17 17.18
C CYS A 199 4.57 15.15 17.87
N ASN A 200 5.05 13.92 18.02
CA ASN A 200 4.38 12.86 18.79
C ASN A 200 5.30 12.30 19.87
N ASP A 201 4.70 11.74 20.92
CA ASP A 201 5.43 10.89 21.86
C ASP A 201 5.80 9.59 21.16
N TYR A 202 6.98 9.59 20.53
CA TYR A 202 7.44 8.49 19.67
C TYR A 202 7.94 7.29 20.46
N TYR A 203 8.38 7.52 21.69
CA TYR A 203 8.80 6.49 22.63
C TYR A 203 7.82 6.43 23.79
N MET A 204 7.48 5.20 24.22
CA MET A 204 6.69 4.95 25.42
C MET A 204 7.17 5.82 26.58
N ASN A 205 6.23 6.37 27.35
CA ASN A 205 6.57 7.02 28.60
C ASN A 205 7.03 5.99 29.65
N GLN A 206 7.59 6.47 30.77
CA GLN A 206 8.15 5.59 31.79
C GLN A 206 7.09 4.67 32.44
N ASP A 207 5.85 5.14 32.59
CA ASP A 207 4.76 4.37 33.17
C ASP A 207 4.33 3.21 32.27
N GLU A 208 4.26 3.45 30.95
CA GLU A 208 4.00 2.43 29.92
C GLU A 208 5.12 1.38 29.88
N ILE A 209 6.37 1.83 29.94
CA ILE A 209 7.55 0.96 30.05
C ILE A 209 7.45 0.05 31.28
N ASP A 210 7.04 0.59 32.43
CA ASP A 210 6.96 -0.16 33.68
C ASP A 210 5.76 -1.12 33.71
N ALA A 211 4.62 -0.72 33.15
CA ALA A 211 3.48 -1.60 32.95
C ALA A 211 3.83 -2.79 32.04
N MET A 212 4.54 -2.55 30.94
CA MET A 212 4.94 -3.61 30.01
C MET A 212 6.00 -4.54 30.62
N ARG A 213 6.99 -4.01 31.36
CA ARG A 213 7.94 -4.83 32.13
C ARG A 213 7.22 -5.77 33.09
N LYS A 214 6.16 -5.28 33.76
CA LYS A 214 5.33 -6.11 34.63
C LYS A 214 4.70 -7.26 33.84
N THR A 215 4.08 -6.98 32.69
CA THR A 215 3.47 -7.98 31.82
C THR A 215 4.47 -9.03 31.32
N VAL A 216 5.63 -8.61 30.81
CA VAL A 216 6.69 -9.51 30.31
C VAL A 216 7.22 -10.44 31.40
N ARG A 217 7.41 -9.92 32.62
CA ARG A 217 7.86 -10.72 33.78
C ARG A 217 6.88 -11.83 34.16
N TYR A 218 5.59 -11.62 33.95
CA TYR A 218 4.53 -12.58 34.26
C TYR A 218 4.06 -13.40 33.04
N SER A 219 4.64 -13.19 31.86
CA SER A 219 4.32 -13.94 30.64
C SER A 219 4.91 -15.37 30.65
N THR A 220 4.36 -16.24 29.79
CA THR A 220 4.84 -17.60 29.54
C THR A 220 6.08 -17.66 28.64
N MET A 221 6.68 -16.52 28.29
CA MET A 221 7.83 -16.41 27.42
C MET A 221 9.05 -17.20 27.94
N THR A 222 9.87 -17.69 27.01
CA THR A 222 11.10 -18.41 27.35
C THR A 222 12.07 -17.49 28.10
N PRO A 223 13.02 -18.05 28.89
CA PRO A 223 14.00 -17.24 29.63
C PRO A 223 14.85 -16.32 28.74
N ARG A 224 15.12 -16.72 27.49
CA ARG A 224 15.86 -15.91 26.51
C ARG A 224 15.05 -14.70 26.06
N GLU A 225 13.76 -14.89 25.77
CA GLU A 225 12.83 -13.82 25.39
C GLU A 225 12.60 -12.83 26.54
N ARG A 226 12.46 -13.32 27.78
CA ARG A 226 12.36 -12.46 28.97
C ARG A 226 13.62 -11.65 29.23
N MET A 227 14.81 -12.25 29.10
CA MET A 227 16.08 -11.52 29.27
C MET A 227 16.27 -10.45 28.19
N MET A 228 15.81 -10.71 26.97
CA MET A 228 15.78 -9.72 25.90
C MET A 228 14.78 -8.61 26.26
N GLY A 229 13.55 -8.92 26.67
CA GLY A 229 12.58 -7.95 27.17
C GLY A 229 13.12 -7.04 28.28
N ASP A 230 13.70 -7.60 29.35
CA ASP A 230 14.26 -6.82 30.47
C ASP A 230 15.46 -5.93 30.06
N ARG A 231 16.24 -6.31 29.04
CA ARG A 231 17.31 -5.47 28.48
C ARG A 231 16.76 -4.42 27.52
N LEU A 232 15.70 -4.75 26.79
CA LEU A 232 15.07 -3.97 25.74
C LEU A 232 14.47 -2.65 26.27
N PHE A 233 13.94 -2.66 27.48
CA PHE A 233 13.19 -1.50 28.00
C PHE A 233 13.92 -0.67 29.05
N ARG A 234 15.25 -0.79 29.23
CA ARG A 234 16.00 0.13 30.11
C ARG A 234 15.96 1.54 29.51
N ALA A 235 14.98 2.34 29.92
CA ALA A 235 14.73 3.76 29.65
C ALA A 235 15.43 4.25 28.38
N HIS A 236 14.72 4.20 27.23
CA HIS A 236 15.19 4.91 26.06
C HIS A 236 15.44 6.38 26.48
N PRO A 237 16.59 6.99 26.18
CA PRO A 237 16.89 8.36 26.63
C PRO A 237 15.89 9.40 26.14
N ASP A 238 15.08 9.04 25.13
CA ASP A 238 14.00 9.85 24.55
C ASP A 238 12.58 9.36 24.90
N ALA A 239 12.44 8.45 25.88
CA ALA A 239 11.14 8.03 26.42
C ALA A 239 10.31 9.24 26.89
N GLY A 240 9.07 9.36 26.40
CA GLY A 240 8.20 10.50 26.69
C GLY A 240 8.66 11.84 26.11
N LYS A 241 9.63 11.84 25.19
CA LYS A 241 9.97 13.05 24.41
C LYS A 241 9.15 13.09 23.12
N GLN A 242 8.71 14.30 22.82
CA GLN A 242 8.15 14.63 21.52
C GLN A 242 9.22 14.55 20.44
N VAL A 243 8.97 13.73 19.41
CA VAL A 243 9.79 13.62 18.20
C VAL A 243 9.07 14.34 17.08
N CYS A 244 9.70 15.40 16.59
CA CYS A 244 9.14 16.31 15.59
C CYS A 244 9.72 16.07 14.18
N ASN A 245 10.61 15.10 14.04
CA ASN A 245 11.35 14.76 12.83
C ASN A 245 11.07 13.33 12.36
N ILE A 246 9.82 12.86 12.53
CA ILE A 246 9.42 11.57 11.97
C ILE A 246 9.41 11.71 10.44
N GLU A 247 10.18 10.85 9.78
CA GLU A 247 10.33 10.79 8.34
C GLU A 247 10.23 9.34 7.83
N GLY A 248 10.28 9.15 6.51
CA GLY A 248 10.28 7.83 5.90
C GLY A 248 8.97 7.45 5.22
N THR A 249 8.98 6.35 4.46
CA THR A 249 7.74 5.76 3.94
C THR A 249 6.82 5.28 5.07
N SER A 250 7.40 4.98 6.24
CA SER A 250 6.70 4.66 7.48
C SER A 250 6.00 5.87 8.11
N PHE A 251 6.30 7.10 7.67
CA PHE A 251 5.49 8.29 7.95
C PHE A 251 4.42 8.50 6.87
N SER A 252 4.78 8.30 5.60
CA SER A 252 3.88 8.52 4.46
C SER A 252 2.65 7.59 4.49
N ALA A 253 2.84 6.29 4.69
CA ALA A 253 1.74 5.31 4.64
C ALA A 253 0.67 5.51 5.73
N PRO A 254 1.02 5.74 7.02
CA PRO A 254 0.01 6.05 8.04
C PRO A 254 -0.73 7.37 7.80
N ASN A 255 -0.10 8.38 7.20
CA ASN A 255 -0.80 9.61 6.84
C ASN A 255 -1.82 9.41 5.73
N VAL A 256 -1.47 8.65 4.69
CA VAL A 256 -2.42 8.24 3.65
C VAL A 256 -3.55 7.44 4.29
N ASN A 257 -3.27 6.53 5.23
CA ASN A 257 -4.31 5.81 5.97
C ASN A 257 -5.26 6.73 6.72
N GLY A 258 -4.75 7.67 7.52
CA GLY A 258 -5.62 8.59 8.25
C GLY A 258 -6.51 9.38 7.31
N HIS A 259 -5.99 9.82 6.17
CA HIS A 259 -6.80 10.47 5.15
C HIS A 259 -7.87 9.56 4.54
N LEU A 260 -7.51 8.32 4.16
CA LEU A 260 -8.47 7.38 3.59
C LEU A 260 -9.55 6.96 4.61
N THR A 261 -9.20 6.81 5.88
CA THR A 261 -10.16 6.56 6.97
C THR A 261 -11.14 7.72 7.13
N THR A 262 -10.64 8.96 7.07
CA THR A 262 -11.46 10.18 7.04
C THR A 262 -12.41 10.19 5.84
N LEU A 263 -11.92 9.94 4.62
CA LEU A 263 -12.75 9.91 3.42
C LEU A 263 -13.80 8.80 3.48
N ARG A 264 -13.44 7.60 3.93
CA ARG A 264 -14.38 6.48 4.09
C ARG A 264 -15.46 6.78 5.12
N THR A 265 -15.12 7.47 6.21
CA THR A 265 -16.10 7.92 7.21
C THR A 265 -17.04 8.97 6.63
N LYS A 266 -16.52 9.89 5.81
CA LYS A 266 -17.31 10.92 5.11
C LYS A 266 -18.20 10.33 4.00
N PHE A 267 -17.72 9.30 3.30
CA PHE A 267 -18.39 8.62 2.19
C PHE A 267 -18.53 7.11 2.49
N PRO A 268 -19.36 6.72 3.48
CA PRO A 268 -19.45 5.34 3.96
C PRO A 268 -19.94 4.33 2.91
N GLN A 269 -20.61 4.80 1.86
CA GLN A 269 -21.05 4.03 0.71
C GLN A 269 -19.98 3.76 -0.34
N ALA A 270 -18.83 4.46 -0.31
CA ALA A 270 -17.74 4.13 -1.20
C ALA A 270 -17.34 2.66 -1.00
N THR A 271 -16.65 2.06 -1.96
CA THR A 271 -15.98 0.76 -1.80
C THR A 271 -14.47 0.93 -1.69
N ASP A 272 -13.76 -0.15 -1.36
CA ASP A 272 -12.31 -0.26 -1.43
C ASP A 272 -11.78 0.11 -2.83
N THR A 273 -12.47 -0.33 -3.88
CA THR A 273 -12.13 -0.11 -5.27
C THR A 273 -12.41 1.32 -5.70
N ASP A 274 -13.54 1.91 -5.25
CA ASP A 274 -13.81 3.34 -5.42
C ASP A 274 -12.64 4.15 -4.84
N THR A 275 -12.34 3.90 -3.56
CA THR A 275 -11.31 4.63 -2.79
C THR A 275 -9.91 4.43 -3.37
N TYR A 276 -9.57 3.22 -3.78
CA TYR A 276 -8.26 2.93 -4.37
C TYR A 276 -8.09 3.65 -5.70
N VAL A 277 -9.03 3.45 -6.63
CA VAL A 277 -8.93 4.03 -7.98
C VAL A 277 -8.93 5.55 -7.94
N THR A 278 -9.78 6.17 -7.11
CA THR A 278 -9.80 7.63 -7.01
C THR A 278 -8.55 8.20 -6.35
N ALA A 279 -7.86 7.46 -5.47
CA ALA A 279 -6.55 7.86 -4.95
C ALA A 279 -5.47 7.86 -6.05
N LEU A 280 -5.48 6.83 -6.92
CA LEU A 280 -4.55 6.77 -8.05
C LEU A 280 -4.81 7.92 -9.03
N LEU A 281 -6.08 8.16 -9.37
CA LEU A 281 -6.47 9.24 -10.29
C LEU A 281 -6.32 10.65 -9.71
N SER A 282 -6.27 10.78 -8.38
CA SER A 282 -5.96 12.05 -7.75
C SER A 282 -4.47 12.37 -7.77
N SER A 283 -3.61 11.36 -7.92
CA SER A 283 -2.17 11.54 -7.94
C SER A 283 -1.68 12.25 -9.22
N SER A 284 -0.57 12.98 -9.14
CA SER A 284 0.01 13.70 -10.28
C SER A 284 1.53 13.59 -10.34
N GLN A 285 2.04 13.36 -11.56
CA GLN A 285 3.46 13.42 -11.87
C GLN A 285 3.97 14.86 -12.09
N ASP A 286 3.07 15.83 -12.33
CA ASP A 286 3.44 17.20 -12.70
C ASP A 286 4.14 17.97 -11.58
N THR A 287 3.91 17.56 -10.33
CA THR A 287 4.50 18.17 -9.14
C THR A 287 5.85 17.56 -8.76
N ILE A 288 6.24 16.46 -9.40
CA ILE A 288 7.50 15.79 -9.12
C ILE A 288 8.65 16.56 -9.74
N ARG A 289 9.66 16.80 -8.92
CA ARG A 289 10.92 17.43 -9.32
C ARG A 289 12.03 16.40 -9.27
N ILE A 290 13.01 16.55 -10.15
CA ILE A 290 14.24 15.78 -10.11
C ILE A 290 15.32 16.67 -9.53
N GLY A 291 15.85 16.30 -8.36
CA GLY A 291 16.92 17.00 -7.67
C GLY A 291 18.22 17.03 -8.48
N THR A 292 19.16 17.90 -8.10
CA THR A 292 20.47 18.00 -8.78
C THR A 292 21.37 16.78 -8.57
N ASP A 293 21.14 16.02 -7.51
CA ASP A 293 21.79 14.75 -7.16
C ASP A 293 21.03 13.52 -7.68
N GLN A 294 19.97 13.74 -8.46
CA GLN A 294 19.09 12.71 -8.98
C GLN A 294 19.24 12.52 -10.50
N ASP A 295 19.26 11.27 -10.94
CA ASP A 295 19.38 10.88 -12.35
C ASP A 295 18.05 11.05 -13.09
N ALA A 296 17.91 12.19 -13.77
CA ALA A 296 16.76 12.48 -14.61
C ALA A 296 16.64 11.55 -15.82
N HIS A 297 17.74 10.99 -16.33
CA HIS A 297 17.70 10.02 -17.43
C HIS A 297 17.14 8.68 -16.95
N TYR A 298 17.60 8.20 -15.80
CA TYR A 298 17.04 7.00 -15.17
C TYR A 298 15.56 7.17 -14.88
N PHE A 299 15.17 8.27 -14.23
CA PHE A 299 13.76 8.54 -13.92
C PHE A 299 12.89 8.53 -15.18
N ARG A 300 13.28 9.26 -16.24
CA ARG A 300 12.53 9.26 -17.51
C ARG A 300 12.47 7.89 -18.17
N ALA A 301 13.53 7.08 -18.08
CA ALA A 301 13.55 5.72 -18.64
C ALA A 301 12.62 4.76 -17.91
N GLN A 302 12.24 5.05 -16.66
CA GLN A 302 11.25 4.27 -15.90
C GLN A 302 9.81 4.81 -16.03
N SER A 303 9.60 5.89 -16.79
CA SER A 303 8.28 6.42 -17.08
C SER A 303 7.64 5.72 -18.28
N ALA A 304 6.33 5.51 -18.20
CA ALA A 304 5.52 5.03 -19.29
C ALA A 304 4.15 5.72 -19.27
N THR A 305 3.54 5.82 -20.45
CA THR A 305 2.15 6.21 -20.59
C THR A 305 1.39 5.02 -21.10
N ASN A 306 0.30 4.68 -20.41
CA ASN A 306 -0.52 3.55 -20.76
C ASN A 306 -1.48 3.90 -21.92
N ALA A 307 -2.18 2.90 -22.49
CA ALA A 307 -2.98 3.06 -23.70
C ALA A 307 -4.20 3.97 -23.54
N ILE A 308 -4.55 4.35 -22.30
CA ILE A 308 -5.61 5.31 -22.00
C ILE A 308 -5.07 6.68 -21.59
N GLY A 309 -3.76 6.90 -21.70
CA GLY A 309 -3.13 8.20 -21.45
C GLY A 309 -2.72 8.46 -20.00
N LEU A 310 -2.78 7.47 -19.10
CA LEU A 310 -2.31 7.65 -17.73
C LEU A 310 -0.79 7.48 -17.65
N HIS A 311 -0.14 8.41 -16.96
CA HIS A 311 1.30 8.35 -16.69
C HIS A 311 1.58 7.49 -15.46
N TYR A 312 2.51 6.57 -15.62
CA TYR A 312 3.03 5.74 -14.54
C TYR A 312 4.55 5.74 -14.59
N ASN A 313 5.20 5.78 -13.43
CA ASN A 313 6.65 5.68 -13.31
C ASN A 313 7.00 4.67 -12.22
N MET A 314 7.96 3.78 -12.46
CA MET A 314 8.31 2.73 -11.50
C MET A 314 8.82 3.25 -10.15
N VAL A 315 9.36 4.48 -10.11
CA VAL A 315 9.89 5.12 -8.91
C VAL A 315 8.81 5.91 -8.18
N SER A 316 7.85 6.51 -8.90
CA SER A 316 6.85 7.42 -8.32
C SER A 316 5.39 6.97 -8.43
N GLY A 317 5.10 5.82 -9.03
CA GLY A 317 3.75 5.35 -9.26
C GLY A 317 2.96 6.26 -10.20
N PHE A 318 1.75 6.67 -9.80
CA PHE A 318 0.97 7.73 -10.47
C PHE A 318 1.39 9.14 -10.05
N GLY A 319 2.34 9.27 -9.12
CA GLY A 319 2.94 10.53 -8.70
C GLY A 319 2.54 10.94 -7.29
N VAL A 320 2.61 12.24 -6.99
CA VAL A 320 2.28 12.77 -5.66
C VAL A 320 0.77 12.73 -5.45
N TYR A 321 0.35 12.07 -4.37
CA TYR A 321 -1.04 11.95 -3.96
C TYR A 321 -1.63 13.30 -3.56
N ASP A 322 -2.74 13.67 -4.20
CA ASP A 322 -3.53 14.86 -3.89
C ASP A 322 -4.78 14.46 -3.05
N PRO A 323 -4.80 14.79 -1.75
CA PRO A 323 -5.91 14.46 -0.86
C PRO A 323 -7.21 15.21 -1.20
N GLU A 324 -7.12 16.46 -1.67
CA GLU A 324 -8.28 17.31 -1.99
C GLU A 324 -8.94 16.83 -3.27
N LYS A 325 -8.15 16.58 -4.32
CA LYS A 325 -8.67 16.00 -5.57
C LYS A 325 -9.26 14.60 -5.34
N HIS A 326 -8.70 13.81 -4.43
CA HIS A 326 -9.28 12.51 -4.06
C HIS A 326 -10.69 12.69 -3.48
N GLU A 327 -10.85 13.61 -2.53
CA GLU A 327 -12.15 13.92 -1.94
C GLU A 327 -13.19 14.33 -3.00
N GLN A 328 -12.79 15.23 -3.92
CA GLN A 328 -13.66 15.69 -5.01
C GLN A 328 -14.11 14.54 -5.94
N LEU A 329 -13.21 13.58 -6.23
CA LEU A 329 -13.53 12.41 -7.04
C LEU A 329 -14.53 11.47 -6.33
N LEU A 330 -14.34 11.22 -5.03
CA LEU A 330 -15.28 10.40 -4.24
C LEU A 330 -16.63 11.08 -4.05
N GLU A 331 -16.64 12.39 -3.81
CA GLU A 331 -17.88 13.18 -3.74
C GLU A 331 -18.65 13.08 -5.05
N ARG A 332 -17.95 13.17 -6.19
CA ARG A 332 -18.54 13.01 -7.51
C ARG A 332 -19.16 11.63 -7.72
N LEU A 333 -18.44 10.54 -7.38
CA LEU A 333 -18.97 9.17 -7.44
C LEU A 333 -20.28 9.05 -6.64
N THR A 334 -20.24 9.55 -5.40
CA THR A 334 -21.36 9.54 -4.47
C THR A 334 -22.55 10.31 -5.01
N ARG A 335 -22.34 11.55 -5.45
CA ARG A 335 -23.39 12.43 -5.97
C ARG A 335 -24.03 11.86 -7.23
N GLU A 336 -23.26 11.16 -8.07
CA GLU A 336 -23.75 10.51 -9.28
C GLU A 336 -24.36 9.12 -9.01
N ASN A 337 -24.34 8.64 -7.76
CA ASN A 337 -24.78 7.30 -7.35
C ASN A 337 -24.14 6.19 -8.19
N LYS A 338 -22.81 6.30 -8.37
CA LYS A 338 -21.98 5.36 -9.15
C LYS A 338 -20.98 4.67 -8.23
N HIS A 339 -20.62 3.44 -8.62
CA HIS A 339 -19.59 2.63 -7.99
C HIS A 339 -18.73 1.95 -9.04
N LEU A 340 -17.46 1.74 -8.72
CA LEU A 340 -16.50 0.96 -9.48
C LEU A 340 -16.50 -0.48 -8.93
N PRO A 341 -17.30 -1.42 -9.49
CA PRO A 341 -17.31 -2.78 -8.99
C PRO A 341 -15.96 -3.44 -9.18
N SER A 342 -15.50 -4.21 -8.20
CA SER A 342 -14.32 -5.05 -8.34
C SER A 342 -14.69 -6.38 -8.97
N ARG A 343 -13.86 -6.88 -9.89
CA ARG A 343 -13.94 -8.25 -10.38
C ARG A 343 -12.56 -8.87 -10.46
N PHE A 344 -12.45 -10.15 -10.14
CA PHE A 344 -11.21 -10.90 -10.25
C PHE A 344 -11.17 -11.73 -11.54
N ILE A 345 -10.07 -11.62 -12.28
CA ILE A 345 -9.79 -12.35 -13.52
C ILE A 345 -8.49 -13.11 -13.34
N HIS A 346 -8.47 -14.37 -13.73
CA HIS A 346 -7.34 -15.26 -13.50
C HIS A 346 -7.01 -16.09 -14.73
N ALA A 347 -5.74 -16.08 -15.14
CA ALA A 347 -5.19 -16.92 -16.20
C ALA A 347 -4.04 -17.79 -15.65
N THR A 348 -4.30 -19.07 -15.42
CA THR A 348 -3.42 -20.05 -14.73
C THR A 348 -2.38 -20.73 -15.61
N LYS A 349 -2.35 -20.45 -16.92
CA LYS A 349 -1.50 -21.17 -17.88
C LYS A 349 -0.75 -20.18 -18.76
N GLY A 350 0.37 -19.68 -18.25
CA GLY A 350 1.35 -18.97 -19.08
C GLY A 350 1.99 -19.92 -20.09
N ALA A 351 1.91 -19.62 -21.38
CA ALA A 351 2.67 -20.33 -22.40
C ALA A 351 4.08 -19.71 -22.49
N VAL A 352 5.08 -20.53 -22.15
CA VAL A 352 6.49 -20.15 -22.10
C VAL A 352 7.12 -20.27 -23.48
N ASN A 353 7.86 -19.24 -23.88
CA ASN A 353 8.71 -19.23 -25.06
C ASN A 353 10.12 -18.79 -24.66
N GLU A 354 11.09 -19.67 -24.89
CA GLU A 354 12.50 -19.49 -24.55
C GLU A 354 13.34 -19.51 -25.84
N PRO A 355 13.33 -18.42 -26.64
CA PRO A 355 14.11 -18.35 -27.86
C PRO A 355 15.62 -18.30 -27.57
N ASP A 356 16.40 -18.96 -28.42
CA ASP A 356 17.86 -18.85 -28.39
C ASP A 356 18.29 -17.39 -28.65
N ASN A 357 19.01 -16.77 -27.70
CA ASN A 357 19.56 -15.41 -27.77
C ASN A 357 18.58 -14.23 -27.75
N ALA A 358 17.38 -14.36 -27.18
CA ALA A 358 16.47 -13.23 -26.98
C ALA A 358 15.83 -13.23 -25.57
N ASP A 359 15.06 -12.18 -25.27
CA ASP A 359 14.24 -12.13 -24.05
C ASP A 359 13.26 -13.30 -24.03
N ARG A 360 13.13 -13.93 -22.86
CA ARG A 360 12.19 -15.03 -22.65
C ARG A 360 10.81 -14.46 -22.40
N THR A 361 9.79 -15.11 -22.93
CA THR A 361 8.42 -14.62 -22.79
C THR A 361 7.49 -15.65 -22.18
N ILE A 362 6.57 -15.16 -21.36
CA ILE A 362 5.43 -15.92 -20.86
C ILE A 362 4.18 -15.21 -21.35
N THR A 363 3.33 -15.92 -22.08
CA THR A 363 2.11 -15.35 -22.66
C THR A 363 0.87 -15.89 -21.95
N PHE A 364 -0.05 -15.00 -21.61
CA PHE A 364 -1.31 -15.32 -20.94
C PHE A 364 -2.46 -14.86 -21.83
N HIS A 365 -3.42 -15.74 -22.06
CA HIS A 365 -4.65 -15.37 -22.77
C HIS A 365 -5.76 -15.08 -21.77
N VAL A 366 -6.39 -13.91 -21.90
CA VAL A 366 -7.51 -13.47 -21.06
C VAL A 366 -8.74 -13.24 -21.95
N ASP A 367 -9.80 -13.99 -21.71
CA ASP A 367 -11.06 -13.88 -22.46
C ASP A 367 -11.99 -12.78 -21.93
N ASP A 368 -11.89 -12.48 -20.63
CA ASP A 368 -12.78 -11.55 -19.95
C ASP A 368 -12.41 -10.08 -20.22
N ALA A 369 -13.40 -9.25 -20.56
CA ALA A 369 -13.24 -7.83 -20.86
C ALA A 369 -13.66 -6.91 -19.71
N ALA A 370 -12.74 -6.10 -19.19
CA ALA A 370 -12.94 -4.99 -18.24
C ALA A 370 -11.85 -3.93 -18.42
N ALA A 371 -11.96 -2.86 -17.62
CA ALA A 371 -10.87 -1.95 -17.33
C ALA A 371 -9.99 -2.55 -16.21
N ALA A 372 -8.68 -2.74 -16.44
CA ALA A 372 -7.75 -3.20 -15.42
C ALA A 372 -7.63 -2.17 -14.28
N VAL A 373 -7.40 -2.64 -13.06
CA VAL A 373 -7.18 -1.81 -11.86
C VAL A 373 -5.83 -2.19 -11.24
N ARG A 374 -5.59 -3.48 -11.04
CA ARG A 374 -4.32 -4.04 -10.56
C ARG A 374 -3.96 -5.27 -11.37
N THR A 375 -2.68 -5.46 -11.60
CA THR A 375 -2.15 -6.62 -12.32
C THR A 375 -1.02 -7.25 -11.53
N ILE A 376 -1.09 -8.56 -11.32
CA ILE A 376 -0.04 -9.36 -10.69
C ILE A 376 0.31 -10.50 -11.64
N VAL A 377 1.61 -10.73 -11.84
CA VAL A 377 2.10 -11.95 -12.48
C VAL A 377 2.98 -12.68 -11.49
N GLU A 378 2.64 -13.92 -11.22
CA GLU A 378 3.47 -14.85 -10.45
C GLU A 378 4.09 -15.86 -11.40
N PHE A 379 5.36 -16.19 -11.18
CA PHE A 379 6.08 -17.18 -11.96
C PHE A 379 7.16 -17.84 -11.11
N ARG A 380 7.53 -19.07 -11.45
CA ARG A 380 8.64 -19.77 -10.80
C ARG A 380 9.86 -19.82 -11.69
N LEU A 381 11.04 -19.58 -11.11
CA LEU A 381 12.32 -19.80 -11.76
C LEU A 381 13.12 -20.86 -11.00
N THR A 382 13.53 -21.91 -11.69
CA THR A 382 14.45 -22.91 -11.13
C THR A 382 15.88 -22.58 -11.56
N PRO A 383 16.79 -22.19 -10.66
CA PRO A 383 18.19 -21.95 -11.01
C PRO A 383 18.88 -23.26 -11.45
N HIS A 384 19.96 -23.16 -12.21
CA HIS A 384 20.79 -24.32 -12.55
C HIS A 384 21.79 -24.71 -11.45
N SER A 385 22.10 -23.78 -10.53
CA SER A 385 22.99 -24.02 -9.39
C SER A 385 22.20 -24.12 -8.09
N THR A 386 22.71 -24.92 -7.16
CA THR A 386 22.24 -25.02 -5.77
C THR A 386 23.13 -24.23 -4.81
N SER A 387 24.14 -23.49 -5.31
CA SER A 387 24.98 -22.58 -4.52
C SER A 387 24.30 -21.21 -4.42
N LYS A 388 24.16 -20.68 -3.21
CA LYS A 388 23.57 -19.36 -2.98
C LYS A 388 24.38 -18.27 -3.68
N ASP A 389 25.70 -18.32 -3.58
CA ASP A 389 26.58 -17.33 -4.18
C ASP A 389 26.48 -17.40 -5.72
N ASP A 390 26.40 -18.60 -6.28
CA ASP A 390 26.17 -18.78 -7.72
C ASP A 390 24.80 -18.25 -8.14
N ILE A 391 23.73 -18.46 -7.38
CA ILE A 391 22.39 -17.93 -7.72
C ILE A 391 22.39 -16.40 -7.66
N LEU A 392 23.10 -15.82 -6.70
CA LEU A 392 23.27 -14.37 -6.55
C LEU A 392 24.15 -13.78 -7.67
N GLU A 393 25.15 -14.51 -8.15
CA GLU A 393 26.07 -14.12 -9.23
C GLU A 393 25.53 -14.43 -10.64
N GLN A 394 24.70 -15.48 -10.81
CA GLN A 394 24.11 -15.93 -12.08
C GLN A 394 22.85 -15.15 -12.47
N GLY A 395 22.36 -14.27 -11.60
CA GLY A 395 21.42 -13.20 -11.97
C GLY A 395 19.98 -13.68 -12.21
N LEU A 396 19.23 -13.95 -11.12
CA LEU A 396 17.77 -13.91 -11.20
C LEU A 396 17.33 -12.52 -11.72
N PRO A 397 16.26 -12.45 -12.53
CA PRO A 397 15.82 -11.18 -13.09
C PRO A 397 15.42 -10.23 -11.95
N THR A 398 16.02 -9.04 -11.95
CA THR A 398 15.66 -7.96 -11.01
C THR A 398 14.45 -7.17 -11.48
N HIS A 399 14.10 -7.34 -12.75
CA HIS A 399 12.99 -6.68 -13.39
C HIS A 399 12.40 -7.55 -14.49
N ALA A 400 11.14 -7.32 -14.79
CA ALA A 400 10.44 -7.94 -15.91
C ALA A 400 9.58 -6.89 -16.59
N THR A 401 9.36 -7.02 -17.89
CA THR A 401 8.46 -6.13 -18.63
C THR A 401 7.13 -6.83 -18.84
N LEU A 402 6.06 -6.29 -18.27
CA LEU A 402 4.70 -6.74 -18.58
C LEU A 402 4.16 -5.93 -19.75
N VAL A 403 3.58 -6.62 -20.72
CA VAL A 403 2.95 -6.01 -21.90
C VAL A 403 1.47 -6.36 -21.92
N SER A 404 0.62 -5.35 -21.99
CA SER A 404 -0.84 -5.51 -22.07
C SER A 404 -1.31 -5.82 -23.51
N PRO A 405 -2.56 -6.27 -23.69
CA PRO A 405 -3.16 -6.46 -25.01
C PRO A 405 -3.19 -5.19 -25.87
N ALA A 406 -3.17 -4.02 -25.25
CA ALA A 406 -3.13 -2.73 -25.95
C ALA A 406 -1.72 -2.34 -26.43
N GLY A 407 -0.68 -3.10 -26.06
CA GLY A 407 0.71 -2.87 -26.45
C GLY A 407 1.51 -2.02 -25.47
N THR A 408 0.91 -1.58 -24.36
CA THR A 408 1.63 -0.88 -23.29
C THR A 408 2.65 -1.81 -22.65
N ALA A 409 3.90 -1.39 -22.57
CA ALA A 409 4.99 -2.17 -21.98
C ALA A 409 5.56 -1.44 -20.76
N ILE A 410 5.45 -2.07 -19.59
CA ILE A 410 5.92 -1.50 -18.31
C ILE A 410 7.00 -2.41 -17.73
N ARG A 411 8.20 -1.85 -17.51
CA ARG A 411 9.26 -2.49 -16.75
C ARG A 411 8.94 -2.38 -15.27
N LEU A 412 8.92 -3.49 -14.56
CA LEU A 412 8.54 -3.60 -13.15
C LEU A 412 9.63 -4.33 -12.38
N PRO A 413 9.86 -3.97 -11.10
CA PRO A 413 10.81 -4.70 -10.28
C PRO A 413 10.24 -6.08 -9.99
N VAL A 414 11.11 -7.09 -10.07
CA VAL A 414 10.75 -8.47 -9.72
C VAL A 414 11.03 -8.64 -8.25
N ALA A 415 10.02 -9.13 -7.54
CA ALA A 415 10.23 -9.59 -6.20
C ALA A 415 10.43 -11.10 -6.15
N THR A 416 11.23 -11.56 -5.19
CA THR A 416 11.52 -12.97 -4.94
C THR A 416 11.12 -13.40 -3.52
N GLU A 417 10.61 -14.61 -3.35
CA GLU A 417 10.62 -15.26 -2.03
C GLU A 417 12.07 -15.46 -1.54
N PRO A 418 12.30 -15.68 -0.23
CA PRO A 418 13.61 -16.07 0.28
C PRO A 418 14.23 -17.19 -0.52
N LEU A 419 15.49 -17.01 -0.90
CA LEU A 419 16.26 -18.06 -1.58
C LEU A 419 16.45 -19.24 -0.62
N SER A 420 15.62 -20.27 -0.79
CA SER A 420 15.76 -21.55 -0.13
C SER A 420 16.51 -22.52 -1.04
N LEU A 421 17.72 -22.94 -0.63
CA LEU A 421 18.50 -23.93 -1.38
C LEU A 421 17.86 -25.33 -1.39
N SER A 422 16.79 -25.54 -0.61
CA SER A 422 16.04 -26.79 -0.56
C SER A 422 14.77 -26.80 -1.41
N ASP A 423 14.44 -25.71 -2.11
CA ASP A 423 13.22 -25.66 -2.94
C ASP A 423 13.47 -26.30 -4.31
N VAL A 424 13.00 -27.53 -4.48
CA VAL A 424 13.16 -28.33 -5.70
C VAL A 424 12.29 -27.79 -6.85
N ASP A 425 11.23 -27.04 -6.52
CA ASP A 425 10.25 -26.51 -7.49
C ASP A 425 10.65 -25.11 -8.02
N GLY A 426 11.78 -24.57 -7.56
CA GLY A 426 12.29 -23.26 -7.92
C GLY A 426 11.74 -22.11 -7.06
N TYR A 427 12.29 -20.92 -7.27
CA TYR A 427 11.92 -19.71 -6.53
C TYR A 427 10.68 -19.09 -7.12
N ARG A 428 9.69 -18.82 -6.27
CA ARG A 428 8.55 -17.98 -6.65
C ARG A 428 8.99 -16.53 -6.77
N MET A 429 8.56 -15.94 -7.87
CA MET A 429 8.76 -14.55 -8.22
C MET A 429 7.43 -13.91 -8.59
N ALA A 430 7.37 -12.59 -8.43
CA ALA A 430 6.18 -11.82 -8.72
C ALA A 430 6.52 -10.42 -9.19
N ILE A 431 5.67 -9.89 -10.06
CA ILE A 431 5.57 -8.47 -10.34
C ILE A 431 4.14 -8.01 -10.03
N ALA A 432 3.99 -6.81 -9.47
CA ALA A 432 2.68 -6.22 -9.24
C ALA A 432 2.72 -4.71 -9.49
N ALA A 433 1.79 -4.23 -10.30
CA ALA A 433 1.59 -2.79 -10.48
C ALA A 433 0.18 -2.44 -10.93
N PRO A 434 -0.31 -1.25 -10.57
CA PRO A 434 -1.52 -0.66 -11.13
C PRO A 434 -1.28 0.11 -12.45
N ALA A 435 -0.09 0.03 -13.05
CA ALA A 435 0.31 0.81 -14.23
C ALA A 435 -0.65 0.70 -15.44
N PHE A 436 -1.36 -0.41 -15.54
CA PHE A 436 -2.34 -0.68 -16.61
C PHE A 436 -3.76 -0.19 -16.28
N LEU A 437 -3.93 0.62 -15.22
CA LEU A 437 -5.23 1.16 -14.80
C LEU A 437 -6.02 1.67 -16.00
N GLY A 438 -7.24 1.17 -16.16
CA GLY A 438 -8.21 1.52 -17.19
C GLY A 438 -8.03 0.85 -18.56
N GLU A 439 -6.94 0.11 -18.79
CA GLU A 439 -6.75 -0.63 -20.04
C GLU A 439 -7.68 -1.83 -20.17
N GLY A 440 -7.97 -2.22 -21.42
CA GLY A 440 -8.76 -3.41 -21.71
C GLY A 440 -8.04 -4.70 -21.30
N THR A 441 -8.67 -5.55 -20.48
CA THR A 441 -8.07 -6.79 -20.00
C THR A 441 -8.06 -7.93 -21.02
N LYS A 442 -9.00 -7.93 -21.97
CA LYS A 442 -9.17 -9.02 -22.94
C LYS A 442 -8.05 -9.04 -23.97
N GLY A 443 -7.47 -10.22 -24.20
CA GLY A 443 -6.44 -10.48 -25.20
C GLY A 443 -5.20 -11.15 -24.62
N THR A 444 -4.08 -10.99 -25.31
CA THR A 444 -2.81 -11.60 -24.92
C THR A 444 -1.99 -10.63 -24.08
N TRP A 445 -1.68 -11.04 -22.86
CA TRP A 445 -0.69 -10.39 -21.99
C TRP A 445 0.64 -11.11 -22.14
N THR A 446 1.75 -10.37 -22.11
CA THR A 446 3.09 -10.96 -22.25
C THR A 446 4.02 -10.46 -21.15
N LEU A 447 4.54 -11.36 -20.32
CA LEU A 447 5.68 -11.09 -19.46
C LEU A 447 6.96 -11.33 -20.27
N ARG A 448 7.87 -10.37 -20.28
CA ARG A 448 9.22 -10.49 -20.85
C ARG A 448 10.24 -10.49 -19.72
N LEU A 449 11.03 -11.55 -19.66
CA LEU A 449 12.14 -11.67 -18.72
C LEU A 449 13.43 -11.37 -19.47
N PRO A 450 14.27 -10.45 -18.96
CA PRO A 450 15.53 -10.13 -19.60
C PRO A 450 16.39 -11.40 -19.73
N ARG A 451 17.18 -11.43 -20.80
CA ARG A 451 18.22 -12.45 -20.98
C ARG A 451 19.16 -12.47 -19.77
N GLY A 452 19.41 -13.66 -19.23
CA GLY A 452 20.47 -13.86 -18.23
C GLY A 452 21.85 -13.94 -18.89
N GLU A 453 22.89 -13.46 -18.19
CA GLU A 453 24.28 -13.49 -18.70
C GLU A 453 24.91 -14.89 -18.65
N PHE A 454 24.41 -15.78 -17.77
CA PHE A 454 24.87 -17.18 -17.60
C PHE A 454 23.68 -18.15 -17.43
N LEU A 455 23.94 -19.48 -17.45
CA LEU A 455 23.00 -20.61 -17.28
C LEU A 455 21.59 -20.19 -16.85
N THR A 456 20.70 -20.03 -17.82
CA THR A 456 19.46 -19.29 -17.66
C THR A 456 18.42 -20.10 -16.88
N PRO A 457 17.91 -19.63 -15.72
CA PRO A 457 16.96 -20.39 -14.90
C PRO A 457 15.74 -20.86 -15.70
N LYS A 458 15.31 -22.11 -15.53
CA LYS A 458 14.13 -22.63 -16.23
C LYS A 458 12.86 -21.96 -15.70
N ILE A 459 11.99 -21.52 -16.61
CA ILE A 459 10.67 -21.01 -16.25
C ILE A 459 9.73 -22.18 -15.94
N GLY A 460 9.17 -22.20 -14.74
CA GLY A 460 8.16 -23.16 -14.30
C GLY A 460 6.74 -22.63 -14.52
N ASP A 461 5.85 -22.91 -13.56
CA ASP A 461 4.47 -22.42 -13.60
C ASP A 461 4.41 -20.91 -13.52
N ALA A 462 3.41 -20.33 -14.20
CA ALA A 462 3.14 -18.90 -14.17
C ALA A 462 1.64 -18.62 -14.27
N ALA A 463 1.19 -17.61 -13.53
CA ALA A 463 -0.18 -17.16 -13.47
C ALA A 463 -0.27 -15.64 -13.55
N LEU A 464 -1.30 -15.16 -14.25
CA LEU A 464 -1.66 -13.75 -14.33
C LEU A 464 -2.98 -13.52 -13.60
N TYR A 465 -2.98 -12.53 -12.74
CA TYR A 465 -4.12 -12.11 -11.94
C TYR A 465 -4.42 -10.64 -12.23
N ILE A 466 -5.68 -10.34 -12.55
CA ILE A 466 -6.12 -8.98 -12.85
C ILE A 466 -7.37 -8.68 -12.03
N TRP A 467 -7.32 -7.58 -11.28
CA TRP A 467 -8.52 -6.94 -10.76
C TRP A 467 -9.01 -5.97 -11.81
N GLY A 468 -10.24 -6.14 -12.25
CA GLY A 468 -10.89 -5.27 -13.21
C GLY A 468 -12.07 -4.52 -12.61
N THR A 469 -12.52 -3.50 -13.31
CA THR A 469 -13.74 -2.76 -12.98
C THR A 469 -14.57 -2.42 -14.21
N ASP A 470 -15.72 -1.79 -14.00
CA ASP A 470 -16.57 -1.29 -15.06
C ASP A 470 -15.89 -0.13 -15.83
N ARG A 471 -15.67 -0.36 -17.12
CA ARG A 471 -15.00 0.61 -17.99
C ARG A 471 -15.85 1.87 -18.20
N ALA A 472 -17.18 1.74 -18.27
CA ALA A 472 -18.05 2.88 -18.54
C ALA A 472 -17.99 3.91 -17.40
N THR A 473 -18.03 3.43 -16.15
CA THR A 473 -17.93 4.26 -14.94
C THR A 473 -16.53 4.85 -14.81
N LEU A 474 -15.47 4.05 -14.95
CA LEU A 474 -14.09 4.53 -14.86
C LEU A 474 -13.80 5.65 -15.87
N ASN A 475 -14.25 5.49 -17.12
CA ASN A 475 -14.05 6.49 -18.18
C ASN A 475 -14.66 7.87 -17.85
N THR A 476 -15.59 7.96 -16.89
CA THR A 476 -16.12 9.26 -16.47
C THR A 476 -15.16 10.08 -15.61
N PHE A 477 -14.12 9.43 -15.05
CA PHE A 477 -13.09 10.04 -14.21
C PHE A 477 -11.77 10.26 -14.95
N LEU A 478 -11.53 9.49 -16.02
CA LEU A 478 -10.34 9.65 -16.83
C LEU A 478 -10.34 11.03 -17.49
N PRO A 479 -9.15 11.65 -17.64
CA PRO A 479 -9.02 12.86 -18.45
C PRO A 479 -9.63 12.56 -19.81
N LYS A 480 -10.58 13.39 -20.26
CA LYS A 480 -10.99 13.34 -21.67
C LYS A 480 -9.76 13.72 -22.48
N GLY A 481 -9.35 12.84 -23.39
CA GLY A 481 -8.25 13.13 -24.31
C GLY A 481 -8.46 14.47 -25.02
N PRO A 482 -7.39 15.09 -25.53
CA PRO A 482 -7.48 16.32 -26.31
C PRO A 482 -8.45 16.21 -27.50
#